data_AF-A0A9Q8CKC5-F1
#
_entry.id   AF-A0A9Q8CKC5-F1
#
_cell.length_a   1.000
_cell.length_b   1.000
_cell.length_c   1.000
_cell.angle_alpha   90.00
_cell.angle_beta   90.00
_cell.angle_gamma   90.00
#
_symmetry.space_group_name_H-M   'P 1'
#
loop_
_entity.id
_entity.type
_entity.pdbx_description
1 polymer ?
#
loop_
_entity_poly.entity_id
_entity_poly.type
_entity_poly.pdbx_seq_one_letter_code
_entity_poly.pdbx_strand_id
1 'polypeptide(L)'
;MFDEWHTKYDRMIHHLLHKYRISYDRDDYYQLALIRLWQISQSYDSSQTKNEAHYVYIQLKFCLIDEIRRRMKYQARFLLMEQDVVPEQCAPDSYSLCQETLSPDEKEWYRLTDAGYSSTEIAGRMQRTSSQVKYIRKKAQHKLRQNNDLPF
;
A
#
# COMPACT_ATOMS: atom_id res chain seq x y z
N MET A 1 18.29 6.48 40.59
CA MET A 1 18.55 5.98 39.20
C MET A 1 17.22 5.61 38.53
N PHE A 2 17.21 5.28 37.23
CA PHE A 2 15.97 4.93 36.50
C PHE A 2 15.12 3.85 37.20
N ASP A 3 15.76 2.93 37.94
CA ASP A 3 15.09 1.88 38.72
C ASP A 3 14.05 2.40 39.72
N GLU A 4 14.24 3.59 40.28
CA GLU A 4 13.26 4.23 41.18
C GLU A 4 12.01 4.67 40.43
N TRP A 5 12.19 5.23 39.23
CA TRP A 5 11.08 5.63 38.35
C TRP A 5 10.33 4.39 37.83
N HIS A 6 11.07 3.36 37.44
CA HIS A 6 10.51 2.08 37.04
C HIS A 6 9.62 1.51 38.15
N THR A 7 10.17 1.31 39.34
CA THR A 7 9.42 0.76 40.49
C THR A 7 8.17 1.58 40.83
N LYS A 8 8.27 2.92 40.74
CA LYS A 8 7.17 3.84 41.04
C LYS A 8 6.04 3.79 40.02
N TYR A 9 6.34 3.63 38.74
CA TYR A 9 5.37 3.78 37.64
C TYR A 9 5.04 2.48 36.90
N ASP A 10 5.68 1.36 37.22
CA ASP A 10 5.46 0.07 36.57
C ASP A 10 3.97 -0.37 36.59
N ARG A 11 3.32 -0.28 37.76
CA ARG A 11 1.88 -0.57 37.89
C ARG A 11 1.02 0.33 37.00
N MET A 12 1.43 1.58 36.79
CA MET A 12 0.71 2.52 35.92
C MET A 12 0.82 2.09 34.45
N ILE A 13 2.00 1.63 34.02
CA ILE A 13 2.19 1.09 32.67
C ILE A 13 1.29 -0.14 32.48
N HIS A 14 1.34 -1.11 33.40
CA HIS A 14 0.48 -2.29 33.31
C HIS A 14 -1.02 -1.96 33.33
N HIS A 15 -1.44 -0.98 34.13
CA HIS A 15 -2.80 -0.47 34.11
C HIS A 15 -3.18 0.11 32.74
N LEU A 16 -2.31 0.93 32.13
CA LEU A 16 -2.57 1.51 30.81
C LEU A 16 -2.65 0.43 29.72
N LEU A 17 -1.75 -0.55 29.72
CA LEU A 17 -1.77 -1.66 28.77
C LEU A 17 -3.09 -2.45 28.87
N HIS A 18 -3.53 -2.75 30.10
CA HIS A 18 -4.81 -3.42 30.34
C HIS A 18 -6.01 -2.55 29.90
N LYS A 19 -5.98 -1.25 30.25
CA LYS A 19 -7.04 -0.29 29.90
C LYS A 19 -7.25 -0.17 28.40
N TYR A 20 -6.17 -0.22 27.61
CA TYR A 20 -6.23 -0.17 26.15
C TYR A 20 -6.40 -1.55 25.50
N ARG A 21 -6.62 -2.60 26.29
CA ARG A 21 -6.80 -3.99 25.82
C ARG A 21 -5.66 -4.46 24.91
N ILE A 22 -4.43 -4.05 25.25
CA ILE A 22 -3.23 -4.47 24.53
C ILE A 22 -2.88 -5.88 24.98
N SER A 23 -3.37 -6.87 24.25
CA SER A 23 -3.09 -8.29 24.46
C SER A 23 -2.01 -8.81 23.52
N TYR A 24 -2.02 -8.36 22.25
CA TYR A 24 -1.02 -8.69 21.24
C TYR A 24 0.19 -7.73 21.33
N ASP A 25 1.40 -8.24 21.13
CA ASP A 25 2.68 -7.51 21.28
C ASP A 25 2.81 -6.74 22.60
N ARG A 26 2.26 -7.29 23.69
CA ARG A 26 2.22 -6.61 24.99
C ARG A 26 3.61 -6.17 25.47
N ASP A 27 4.61 -7.00 25.24
CA ASP A 27 5.98 -6.75 25.66
C ASP A 27 6.60 -5.57 24.90
N ASP A 28 6.31 -5.41 23.61
CA ASP A 28 6.75 -4.25 22.81
C ASP A 28 6.15 -2.95 23.35
N TYR A 29 4.85 -2.94 23.62
CA TYR A 29 4.19 -1.75 24.17
C TYR A 29 4.68 -1.44 25.59
N TYR A 30 5.00 -2.47 26.38
CA TYR A 30 5.62 -2.29 27.70
C TYR A 30 7.01 -1.66 27.57
N GLN A 31 7.87 -2.18 26.68
CA GLN A 31 9.19 -1.61 26.42
C GLN A 31 9.11 -0.18 25.89
N LEU A 32 8.19 0.10 24.96
CA LEU A 32 7.94 1.45 24.46
C LEU A 32 7.58 2.42 25.60
N ALA A 33 6.70 1.99 26.51
CA ALA A 33 6.34 2.78 27.69
C ALA A 33 7.52 2.98 28.65
N LEU A 34 8.39 1.97 28.83
CA LEU A 34 9.61 2.10 29.62
C LEU A 34 10.60 3.11 29.02
N ILE A 35 10.82 3.07 27.70
CA ILE A 35 11.66 4.05 27.00
C ILE A 35 11.10 5.45 27.19
N ARG A 36 9.78 5.61 27.07
CA ARG A 36 9.13 6.90 27.31
C ARG A 36 9.27 7.35 28.78
N LEU A 37 9.12 6.44 29.73
CA LEU A 37 9.33 6.72 31.15
C LEU A 37 10.76 7.17 31.45
N TRP A 38 11.75 6.51 30.83
CA TRP A 38 13.15 6.90 30.95
C TRP A 38 13.36 8.33 30.43
N GLN A 39 12.83 8.68 29.25
CA GLN A 39 12.90 10.04 28.73
C GLN A 39 12.29 11.07 29.70
N ILE A 40 11.12 10.77 30.27
CA ILE A 40 10.47 11.63 31.25
C ILE A 40 11.35 11.81 32.49
N SER A 41 11.98 10.75 32.98
CA SER A 41 12.86 10.82 34.14
C SER A 41 14.05 11.78 33.96
N GLN A 42 14.47 12.00 32.70
CA GLN A 42 15.56 12.92 32.36
C GLN A 42 15.09 14.36 32.13
N SER A 43 13.85 14.56 31.70
CA SER A 43 13.33 15.88 31.30
C SER A 43 12.31 16.48 32.26
N TYR A 44 11.88 15.73 33.29
CA TYR A 44 10.85 16.19 34.21
C TYR A 44 11.36 17.38 35.06
N ASP A 45 10.62 18.48 35.00
CA ASP A 45 10.87 19.69 35.77
C ASP A 45 9.71 19.94 36.73
N SER A 46 10.00 19.81 38.03
CA SER A 46 9.03 20.00 39.11
C SER A 46 8.54 21.44 39.23
N SER A 47 9.27 22.43 38.68
CA SER A 47 8.85 23.83 38.67
C SER A 47 7.74 24.10 37.65
N GLN A 48 7.71 23.34 36.55
CA GLN A 48 6.73 23.51 35.48
C GLN A 48 5.44 22.72 35.73
N THR A 49 5.54 21.55 36.40
CA THR A 49 4.38 20.68 36.61
C THR A 49 4.25 20.22 38.05
N LYS A 50 3.24 20.74 38.76
CA LYS A 50 2.99 20.46 40.19
C LYS A 50 2.65 19.00 40.51
N ASN A 51 2.12 18.23 39.55
CA ASN A 51 1.72 16.85 39.76
C ASN A 51 2.47 15.90 38.81
N GLU A 52 3.56 15.32 39.30
CA GLU A 52 4.42 14.38 38.58
C GLU A 52 3.64 13.16 38.07
N ALA A 53 2.83 12.52 38.93
CA ALA A 53 2.11 11.30 38.56
C ALA A 53 1.09 11.55 37.45
N HIS A 54 0.39 12.70 37.48
CA HIS A 54 -0.53 13.08 36.43
C HIS A 54 0.20 13.37 35.11
N TYR A 55 1.32 14.07 35.18
CA TYR A 55 2.17 14.34 34.01
C TYR A 55 2.66 13.05 33.35
N VAL A 56 3.24 12.14 34.13
CA VAL A 56 3.73 10.84 33.66
C VAL A 56 2.60 10.04 33.03
N TYR A 57 1.44 9.97 33.69
CA TYR A 57 0.27 9.29 33.16
C TYR A 57 -0.15 9.82 31.79
N ILE A 58 -0.21 11.16 31.63
CA ILE A 58 -0.57 11.79 30.36
C ILE A 58 0.44 11.44 29.26
N GLN A 59 1.74 11.56 29.56
CA GLN A 59 2.79 11.29 28.58
C GLN A 59 2.81 9.83 28.13
N LEU A 60 2.68 8.88 29.07
CA LEU A 60 2.59 7.45 28.76
C LEU A 60 1.33 7.12 27.98
N LYS A 61 0.18 7.70 28.37
CA LYS A 61 -1.10 7.54 27.67
C LYS A 61 -0.98 7.94 26.20
N PHE A 62 -0.46 9.15 25.93
CA PHE A 62 -0.37 9.62 24.55
C PHE A 62 0.64 8.81 23.73
N CYS A 63 1.77 8.45 24.32
CA CYS A 63 2.76 7.57 23.67
C CYS A 63 2.13 6.24 23.19
N LEU A 64 1.34 5.58 24.04
CA LEU A 64 0.64 4.34 23.67
C LEU A 64 -0.42 4.57 22.59
N ILE A 65 -1.24 5.63 22.72
CA ILE A 65 -2.29 5.94 21.73
C ILE A 65 -1.67 6.23 20.36
N ASP A 66 -0.58 6.96 20.30
CA ASP A 66 0.06 7.32 19.04
C ASP A 66 0.68 6.10 18.36
N GLU A 67 1.27 5.17 19.12
CA GLU A 67 1.76 3.91 18.56
C GLU A 67 0.62 3.02 18.05
N ILE A 68 -0.49 2.91 18.79
CA ILE A 68 -1.69 2.18 18.34
C ILE A 68 -2.17 2.76 17.00
N ARG A 69 -2.29 4.08 16.89
CA ARG A 69 -2.70 4.77 15.65
C ARG A 69 -1.72 4.52 14.51
N ARG A 70 -0.42 4.55 14.80
CA ARG A 70 0.64 4.27 13.82
C ARG A 70 0.52 2.85 13.28
N ARG A 71 0.37 1.86 14.17
CA ARG A 71 0.21 0.45 13.79
C ARG A 71 -1.09 0.21 13.03
N MET A 72 -2.21 0.83 13.43
CA MET A 72 -3.47 0.78 12.67
C MET A 72 -3.31 1.35 11.26
N LYS A 73 -2.61 2.48 11.10
CA LYS A 73 -2.34 3.08 9.78
C LYS A 73 -1.43 2.19 8.93
N TYR A 74 -0.44 1.54 9.55
CA TYR A 74 0.42 0.56 8.88
C TYR A 74 -0.43 -0.64 8.42
N GLN A 75 -1.17 -1.27 9.32
CA GLN A 75 -2.07 -2.38 8.98
C GLN A 75 -3.07 -2.01 7.88
N ALA A 76 -3.69 -0.83 7.93
CA ALA A 76 -4.58 -0.40 6.86
C ALA A 76 -3.87 -0.32 5.49
N ARG A 77 -2.60 0.09 5.45
CA ARG A 77 -1.83 0.18 4.19
C ARG A 77 -1.37 -1.18 3.65
N PHE A 78 -1.03 -2.11 4.54
CA PHE A 78 -0.38 -3.37 4.16
C PHE A 78 -1.33 -4.58 4.19
N LEU A 79 -2.34 -4.58 5.06
CA LEU A 79 -3.35 -5.65 5.17
C LEU A 79 -4.45 -5.54 4.09
N LEU A 80 -4.64 -4.35 3.48
CA LEU A 80 -5.50 -4.20 2.30
C LEU A 80 -4.99 -4.99 1.08
N MET A 81 -3.75 -5.49 1.09
CA MET A 81 -3.25 -6.37 0.03
C MET A 81 -3.63 -7.84 0.20
N GLU A 82 -4.11 -8.28 1.37
CA GLU A 82 -4.37 -9.71 1.61
C GLU A 82 -5.77 -10.18 1.16
N GLN A 83 -6.67 -9.28 0.75
CA GLN A 83 -7.99 -9.64 0.22
C GLN A 83 -8.49 -8.77 -0.93
N ASP A 84 -7.59 -8.20 -1.74
CA ASP A 84 -7.91 -8.17 -3.17
C ASP A 84 -7.50 -9.54 -3.73
N VAL A 85 -8.30 -10.56 -3.40
CA VAL A 85 -8.64 -11.50 -4.45
C VAL A 85 -9.35 -10.61 -5.46
N VAL A 86 -8.57 -9.97 -6.34
CA VAL A 86 -9.06 -9.53 -7.63
C VAL A 86 -9.83 -10.77 -8.06
N PRO A 87 -11.17 -10.72 -8.17
CA PRO A 87 -11.85 -11.81 -8.80
C PRO A 87 -11.02 -12.01 -10.05
N GLU A 88 -10.59 -13.22 -10.32
CA GLU A 88 -10.33 -13.57 -11.70
C GLU A 88 -11.69 -13.31 -12.37
N GLN A 89 -11.96 -12.04 -12.70
CA GLN A 89 -12.54 -11.67 -13.95
C GLN A 89 -11.59 -12.41 -14.86
N CYS A 90 -11.97 -13.66 -15.15
CA CYS A 90 -11.84 -14.21 -16.47
C CYS A 90 -12.33 -13.05 -17.32
N ALA A 91 -11.40 -12.16 -17.68
CA ALA A 91 -11.68 -11.05 -18.56
C ALA A 91 -12.30 -11.79 -19.73
N PRO A 92 -13.59 -11.58 -20.04
CA PRO A 92 -14.19 -12.26 -21.18
C PRO A 92 -13.23 -11.95 -22.31
N ASP A 93 -12.51 -12.98 -22.80
CA ASP A 93 -11.20 -12.86 -23.45
C ASP A 93 -11.04 -11.45 -24.00
N SER A 94 -10.25 -10.55 -23.39
CA SER A 94 -10.12 -9.17 -23.91
C SER A 94 -9.73 -9.20 -25.40
N TYR A 95 -9.12 -10.32 -25.82
CA TYR A 95 -8.87 -10.73 -27.19
C TYR A 95 -10.12 -10.89 -28.09
N SER A 96 -11.25 -11.34 -27.56
CA SER A 96 -12.52 -11.57 -28.26
C SER A 96 -13.28 -10.28 -28.58
N LEU A 97 -13.36 -9.33 -27.65
CA LEU A 97 -14.06 -8.05 -27.86
C LEU A 97 -13.30 -7.10 -28.80
N CYS A 98 -11.97 -7.15 -28.78
CA CYS A 98 -11.12 -6.38 -29.70
C CYS A 98 -11.31 -6.79 -31.17
N GLN A 99 -11.76 -8.01 -31.46
CA GLN A 99 -11.90 -8.47 -32.84
C GLN A 99 -13.15 -7.93 -33.54
N GLU A 100 -14.18 -7.46 -32.85
CA GLU A 100 -15.43 -7.11 -33.55
C GLU A 100 -15.34 -5.77 -34.31
N THR A 101 -14.48 -4.84 -33.87
CA THR A 101 -14.40 -3.48 -34.44
C THR A 101 -13.23 -3.26 -35.42
N LEU A 102 -12.27 -4.19 -35.45
CA LEU A 102 -11.10 -4.12 -36.32
C LEU A 102 -11.39 -4.67 -37.72
N SER A 103 -10.87 -3.98 -38.75
CA SER A 103 -10.85 -4.47 -40.12
C SER A 103 -9.91 -5.68 -40.25
N PRO A 104 -10.08 -6.60 -41.23
CA PRO A 104 -9.20 -7.77 -41.39
C PRO A 104 -7.70 -7.43 -41.37
N ASP A 105 -7.30 -6.35 -42.03
CA ASP A 105 -5.90 -5.88 -42.06
C ASP A 105 -5.43 -5.38 -40.67
N GLU A 106 -6.32 -4.76 -39.90
CA GLU A 106 -6.03 -4.28 -38.55
C GLU A 106 -5.92 -5.43 -37.55
N LYS A 107 -6.76 -6.47 -37.69
CA LYS A 107 -6.71 -7.69 -36.87
C LYS A 107 -5.42 -8.45 -37.11
N GLU A 108 -5.03 -8.62 -38.36
CA GLU A 108 -3.80 -9.34 -38.70
C GLU A 108 -2.56 -8.58 -38.18
N TRP A 109 -2.55 -7.25 -38.28
CA TRP A 109 -1.53 -6.43 -37.64
C TRP A 109 -1.48 -6.62 -36.12
N TYR A 110 -2.65 -6.63 -35.45
CA TYR A 110 -2.74 -6.81 -34.00
C TYR A 110 -2.22 -8.19 -33.57
N ARG A 111 -2.64 -9.27 -34.25
CA ARG A 111 -2.20 -10.64 -33.99
C ARG A 111 -0.69 -10.81 -34.11
N LEU A 112 -0.09 -10.21 -35.15
CA LEU A 112 1.36 -10.27 -35.32
C LEU A 112 2.11 -9.42 -34.28
N THR A 113 1.53 -8.29 -33.86
CA THR A 113 2.14 -7.46 -32.81
C THR A 113 2.07 -8.14 -31.45
N ASP A 114 0.96 -8.79 -31.13
CA ASP A 114 0.75 -9.58 -29.91
C ASP A 114 1.70 -10.79 -29.85
N ALA A 115 1.96 -11.43 -30.99
CA ALA A 115 2.96 -12.48 -31.12
C ALA A 115 4.43 -11.98 -31.08
N GLY A 116 4.66 -10.66 -30.91
CA GLY A 116 5.98 -10.07 -30.72
C GLY A 116 6.77 -9.73 -31.99
N TYR A 117 6.15 -9.73 -33.18
CA TYR A 117 6.84 -9.39 -34.43
C TYR A 117 7.16 -7.90 -34.54
N SER A 118 8.33 -7.58 -35.09
CA SER A 118 8.74 -6.20 -35.36
C SER A 118 7.99 -5.59 -36.55
N SER A 119 7.94 -4.26 -36.63
CA SER A 119 7.23 -3.58 -37.73
C SER A 119 7.77 -3.90 -39.13
N THR A 120 9.06 -4.26 -39.24
CA THR A 120 9.68 -4.70 -40.50
C THR A 120 9.27 -6.11 -40.88
N GLU A 121 9.17 -7.02 -39.90
CA GLU A 121 8.70 -8.39 -40.11
C GLU A 121 7.20 -8.43 -40.44
N ILE A 122 6.41 -7.57 -39.79
CA ILE A 122 4.98 -7.40 -40.08
C ILE A 122 4.77 -6.92 -41.52
N ALA A 123 5.58 -5.96 -41.98
CA ALA A 123 5.52 -5.48 -43.36
C ALA A 123 5.80 -6.61 -44.38
N GLY A 124 6.81 -7.43 -44.10
CA GLY A 124 7.12 -8.61 -44.91
C GLY A 124 5.99 -9.65 -44.91
N ARG A 125 5.41 -9.95 -43.75
CA ARG A 125 4.33 -10.95 -43.61
C ARG A 125 3.01 -10.50 -44.22
N MET A 126 2.66 -9.23 -44.10
CA MET A 126 1.45 -8.66 -44.69
C MET A 126 1.62 -8.30 -46.18
N GLN A 127 2.83 -8.45 -46.75
CA GLN A 127 3.18 -7.99 -48.11
C GLN A 127 2.82 -6.51 -48.33
N ARG A 128 3.00 -5.69 -47.29
CA ARG A 128 2.70 -4.25 -47.29
C ARG A 128 3.98 -3.45 -47.12
N THR A 129 3.97 -2.22 -47.59
CA THR A 129 5.06 -1.27 -47.33
C THR A 129 5.07 -0.84 -45.87
N SER A 130 6.23 -0.44 -45.36
CA SER A 130 6.39 0.07 -43.99
C SER A 130 5.46 1.26 -43.67
N SER A 131 5.17 2.10 -44.67
CA SER A 131 4.21 3.21 -44.57
C SER A 131 2.77 2.74 -44.38
N GLN A 132 2.36 1.67 -45.07
CA GLN A 132 1.03 1.08 -44.91
C GLN A 132 0.86 0.42 -43.54
N VAL A 133 1.88 -0.28 -43.03
CA VAL A 133 1.86 -0.87 -41.68
C VAL A 133 1.73 0.22 -40.61
N LYS A 134 2.43 1.35 -40.75
CA LYS A 134 2.29 2.50 -39.85
C LYS A 134 0.87 3.08 -39.87
N TYR A 135 0.26 3.16 -41.05
CA TYR A 135 -1.12 3.61 -41.20
C TYR A 135 -2.13 2.67 -40.52
N ILE A 136 -1.98 1.35 -40.75
CA ILE A 136 -2.81 0.30 -40.13
C ILE A 136 -2.67 0.34 -38.60
N ARG A 137 -1.43 0.42 -38.08
CA ARG A 137 -1.16 0.58 -36.65
C ARG A 137 -1.91 1.77 -36.05
N LYS A 138 -1.80 2.95 -36.68
CA LYS A 138 -2.43 4.18 -36.18
C LYS A 138 -3.96 4.04 -36.12
N LYS A 139 -4.55 3.41 -37.15
CA LYS A 139 -5.99 3.20 -37.23
C LYS A 139 -6.49 2.15 -36.23
N ALA A 140 -5.75 1.05 -36.08
CA ALA A 140 -6.03 0.03 -35.08
C ALA A 140 -5.95 0.61 -33.65
N GLN A 141 -4.89 1.33 -33.32
CA GLN A 141 -4.73 2.00 -32.01
C GLN A 141 -5.86 2.98 -31.70
N HIS A 142 -6.32 3.74 -32.70
CA HIS A 142 -7.43 4.68 -32.52
C HIS A 142 -8.72 3.94 -32.13
N LYS A 143 -9.02 2.81 -32.78
CA LYS A 143 -10.20 1.99 -32.48
C LYS A 143 -10.12 1.30 -31.12
N LEU A 144 -8.97 0.74 -30.78
CA LEU A 144 -8.74 0.09 -29.48
C LEU A 144 -8.87 1.09 -28.31
N ARG A 145 -8.41 2.34 -28.50
CA ARG A 145 -8.59 3.41 -27.51
C ARG A 145 -10.04 3.83 -27.32
N GLN A 146 -10.85 3.82 -28.38
CA GLN A 146 -12.27 4.17 -28.29
C GLN A 146 -13.10 3.15 -27.50
N ASN A 147 -12.65 1.89 -27.46
CA ASN A 147 -13.33 0.81 -26.74
C ASN A 147 -12.85 0.63 -25.29
N ASN A 148 -11.98 1.51 -24.76
CA ASN A 148 -11.35 1.36 -23.43
C ASN A 148 -10.53 0.05 -23.26
N ASP A 149 -9.99 -0.49 -24.34
CA ASP A 149 -9.29 -1.79 -24.34
C ASP A 149 -7.75 -1.68 -24.44
N LEU A 150 -7.11 -0.67 -23.84
CA LEU A 150 -5.64 -0.63 -23.79
C LEU A 150 -5.08 -0.27 -22.41
N PRO A 151 -4.26 -1.16 -21.81
CA PRO A 151 -3.39 -0.86 -20.69
C PRO A 151 -2.02 -0.42 -21.23
N PHE A 152 -1.90 0.82 -21.71
CA PHE A 152 -0.59 1.46 -21.98
C PHE A 152 -0.63 2.95 -21.68
#